data_AF-A0A7K3MX63-F1
#
_entry.id   AF-A0A7K3MX63-F1
#
_cell.length_a   1.000
_cell.length_b   1.000
_cell.length_c   1.000
_cell.angle_alpha   90.00
_cell.angle_beta   90.00
_cell.angle_gamma   90.00
#
_symmetry.space_group_name_H-M   'P 1'
#
loop_
_entity.id
_entity.type
_entity.pdbx_description
1 polymer ?
#
loop_
_entity_poly.entity_id
_entity_poly.type
_entity_poly.pdbx_seq_one_letter_code
_entity_poly.pdbx_strand_id
1 'polypeptide(L)'
;MEYGILIGQAIQIFYDGPLAQQEDPVLLDTIRFERDSEKGENFVELFSKGSFNFDLLNEYTLQSLKKINRRQDFKLLLNKISSGDFKENVFNLIKQEFISEYDGELIDSVLNELNIEITIKNKFGENNLAQTIHSQSEESNLSNSISPIESTFSRQLISSSDRDYTKYFFNGQTLGKNRLVLAVLKDFVENNPSTSFSQLKAKFPDSLQGSETFTTEKEAKQKRDRRNFIRPDELISLIDTTIAVSTQWGLGNVTRFVDHCKRMNIEIKVNQ
;
A
#
# COMPACT_ATOMS: atom_id res chain seq x y z
N MET A 1 30.78 -9.00 18.67
CA MET A 1 30.71 -8.21 17.43
C MET A 1 29.24 -7.86 17.26
N GLU A 2 28.91 -6.58 17.10
CA GLU A 2 27.50 -6.13 17.09
C GLU A 2 26.82 -6.29 15.72
N TYR A 3 27.59 -6.58 14.67
CA TYR A 3 27.09 -6.68 13.30
C TYR A 3 27.42 -8.05 12.71
N GLY A 4 26.42 -8.66 12.06
CA GLY A 4 26.56 -9.86 11.26
C GLY A 4 26.29 -9.56 9.80
N ILE A 5 27.18 -9.96 8.90
CA ILE A 5 26.95 -9.83 7.45
C ILE A 5 26.85 -11.24 6.86
N LEU A 6 25.70 -11.56 6.29
CA LEU A 6 25.47 -12.80 5.56
C LEU A 6 25.49 -12.50 4.06
N ILE A 7 26.38 -13.17 3.33
CA ILE A 7 26.50 -13.03 1.89
C ILE A 7 26.05 -14.35 1.25
N GLY A 8 24.90 -14.32 0.59
CA GLY A 8 24.30 -15.45 -0.13
C GLY A 8 23.84 -15.03 -1.52
N GLN A 9 22.55 -15.20 -1.81
CA GLN A 9 21.92 -14.63 -3.03
C GLN A 9 21.74 -13.11 -2.94
N ALA A 10 21.93 -12.55 -1.75
CA ALA A 10 21.91 -11.14 -1.40
C ALA A 10 22.87 -10.91 -0.23
N ILE A 11 23.18 -9.65 0.05
CA ILE A 11 23.87 -9.25 1.28
C ILE A 11 22.81 -8.90 2.32
N GLN A 12 22.89 -9.51 3.49
CA GLN A 12 22.00 -9.24 4.62
C GLN A 12 22.80 -8.72 5.79
N ILE A 13 22.32 -7.63 6.40
CA ILE A 13 22.99 -6.96 7.52
C ILE A 13 22.16 -7.19 8.77
N PHE A 14 22.74 -7.87 9.74
CA PHE A 14 22.15 -8.13 11.04
C PHE A 14 22.84 -7.27 12.10
N TYR A 15 22.07 -6.88 13.11
CA TYR A 15 22.55 -6.15 14.27
C TYR A 15 22.14 -6.85 15.56
N ASP A 16 23.14 -7.18 16.37
CA ASP A 16 23.05 -7.86 17.66
C ASP A 16 23.83 -7.03 18.69
N GLY A 17 23.33 -5.81 18.91
CA GLY A 17 23.95 -4.84 19.81
C GLY A 17 22.90 -4.12 20.68
N PRO A 18 23.37 -3.34 21.66
CA PRO A 18 22.52 -2.80 22.74
C PRO A 18 21.42 -1.85 22.25
N LEU A 19 21.52 -1.32 21.03
CA LEU A 19 20.51 -0.45 20.43
C LEU A 19 19.21 -1.20 20.07
N ALA A 20 19.25 -2.53 19.88
CA ALA A 20 18.12 -3.33 19.42
C ALA A 20 17.08 -3.58 20.52
N GLN A 21 17.48 -3.55 21.80
CA GLN A 21 16.62 -3.83 22.96
C GLN A 21 15.87 -5.19 22.88
N GLN A 22 16.44 -6.17 22.18
CA GLN A 22 15.92 -7.54 22.08
C GLN A 22 17.08 -8.55 22.10
N GLU A 23 16.81 -9.80 22.52
CA GLU A 23 17.82 -10.85 22.66
C GLU A 23 18.26 -11.45 21.30
N ASP A 24 17.41 -11.36 20.28
CA ASP A 24 17.70 -11.92 18.96
C ASP A 24 18.26 -10.86 17.98
N PRO A 25 19.22 -11.24 17.11
CA PRO A 25 19.74 -10.34 16.07
C PRO A 25 18.65 -9.78 15.15
N VAL A 26 18.67 -8.47 14.91
CA VAL A 26 17.71 -7.78 14.04
C VAL A 26 18.26 -7.70 12.63
N LEU A 27 17.48 -8.12 11.63
CA LEU A 27 17.79 -7.84 10.22
C LEU A 27 17.58 -6.33 9.94
N LEU A 28 18.67 -5.59 9.73
CA LEU A 28 18.63 -4.17 9.38
C LEU A 28 18.27 -3.94 7.91
N ASP A 29 18.91 -4.68 6.99
CA ASP A 29 18.63 -4.54 5.55
C ASP A 29 18.99 -5.80 4.75
N THR A 30 18.44 -5.90 3.54
CA THR A 30 18.74 -6.90 2.51
C THR A 30 19.01 -6.19 1.18
N ILE A 31 20.18 -6.48 0.62
CA ILE A 31 20.74 -5.84 -0.57
C ILE A 31 20.91 -6.90 -1.66
N ARG A 32 20.14 -6.76 -2.73
CA ARG A 32 20.23 -7.67 -3.89
C ARG A 32 21.39 -7.25 -4.80
N PHE A 33 21.97 -8.21 -5.50
CA PHE A 33 23.03 -7.96 -6.48
C PHE A 33 22.43 -7.44 -7.78
N GLU A 34 22.25 -6.12 -7.84
CA GLU A 34 21.71 -5.40 -8.98
C GLU A 34 22.73 -4.32 -9.41
N ARG A 35 22.81 -4.04 -10.72
CA ARG A 35 23.66 -2.94 -11.21
C ARG A 35 23.10 -1.61 -10.71
N ASP A 36 23.98 -0.71 -10.31
CA ASP A 36 23.64 0.65 -9.86
C ASP A 36 22.65 0.69 -8.69
N SER A 37 22.76 -0.29 -7.78
CA SER A 37 21.94 -0.38 -6.58
C SER A 37 22.35 0.68 -5.55
N GLU A 38 21.46 1.64 -5.28
CA GLU A 38 21.64 2.66 -4.23
C GLU A 38 21.93 2.03 -2.86
N LYS A 39 21.29 0.88 -2.56
CA LYS A 39 21.58 0.11 -1.34
C LYS A 39 22.99 -0.48 -1.34
N GLY A 40 23.42 -0.96 -2.50
CA GLY A 40 24.78 -1.47 -2.70
C GLY A 40 25.82 -0.37 -2.54
N GLU A 41 25.58 0.81 -3.12
CA GLU A 41 26.44 1.99 -2.95
C GLU A 41 26.54 2.40 -1.49
N ASN A 42 25.41 2.52 -0.79
CA ASN A 42 25.38 2.85 0.64
C ASN A 42 26.10 1.79 1.50
N PHE A 43 25.94 0.50 1.20
CA PHE A 43 26.70 -0.55 1.88
C PHE A 43 28.20 -0.43 1.65
N VAL A 44 28.62 -0.16 0.42
CA VAL A 44 30.03 0.07 0.11
C VAL A 44 30.54 1.30 0.86
N GLU A 45 29.78 2.39 0.91
CA GLU A 45 30.15 3.60 1.67
C GLU A 45 30.35 3.31 3.17
N LEU A 46 29.40 2.56 3.76
CA LEU A 46 29.39 2.22 5.18
C LEU A 46 30.51 1.26 5.60
N PHE A 47 30.86 0.27 4.75
CA PHE A 47 31.79 -0.80 5.10
C PHE A 47 33.14 -0.75 4.37
N SER A 48 33.35 0.22 3.47
CA SER A 48 34.64 0.38 2.78
C SER A 48 35.74 0.76 3.76
N LYS A 49 36.85 0.02 3.72
CA LYS A 49 38.00 0.22 4.62
C LYS A 49 38.53 1.67 4.64
N GLY A 50 38.42 2.39 3.52
CA GLY A 50 38.92 3.76 3.39
C GLY A 50 37.98 4.85 3.93
N SER A 51 36.67 4.59 3.99
CA SER A 51 35.63 5.54 4.43
C SER A 51 34.90 5.10 5.70
N PHE A 52 35.26 3.94 6.25
CA PHE A 52 34.59 3.34 7.40
C PHE A 52 34.59 4.28 8.60
N ASN A 53 33.41 4.53 9.14
CA ASN A 53 33.19 5.36 10.32
C ASN A 53 32.10 4.75 11.21
N PHE A 54 32.44 4.53 12.48
CA PHE A 54 31.50 4.01 13.48
C PHE A 54 30.29 4.93 13.72
N ASP A 55 30.45 6.25 13.60
CA ASP A 55 29.35 7.21 13.77
C ASP A 55 28.32 7.07 12.64
N LEU A 56 28.78 6.93 11.39
CA LEU A 56 27.91 6.68 10.23
C LEU A 56 27.20 5.34 10.35
N LEU A 57 27.90 4.30 10.81
CA LEU A 57 27.33 2.98 11.03
C LEU A 57 26.27 2.99 12.16
N ASN A 58 26.53 3.72 13.25
CA ASN A 58 25.58 3.91 14.34
C ASN A 58 24.34 4.70 13.89
N GLU A 59 24.51 5.75 13.11
CA GLU A 59 23.39 6.51 12.54
C GLU A 59 22.53 5.62 11.64
N TYR A 60 23.16 4.87 10.74
CA TYR A 60 22.48 3.89 9.89
C TYR A 60 21.68 2.87 10.72
N THR A 61 22.26 2.34 11.79
CA THR A 61 21.60 1.38 12.69
C THR A 61 20.41 1.99 13.42
N LEU A 62 20.55 3.20 13.99
CA LEU A 62 19.45 3.90 14.64
C LEU A 62 18.30 4.20 13.67
N GLN A 63 18.61 4.63 12.46
CA GLN A 63 17.60 4.88 11.43
C GLN A 63 16.89 3.58 11.02
N SER A 64 17.64 2.49 10.84
CA SER A 64 17.11 1.17 10.46
C SER A 64 16.21 0.58 11.56
N LEU A 65 16.64 0.62 12.82
CA LEU A 65 15.85 0.17 13.98
C LEU A 65 14.56 1.00 14.15
N LYS A 66 14.65 2.32 13.98
CA LYS A 66 13.48 3.21 14.03
C LYS A 66 12.46 2.88 12.92
N LYS A 67 12.93 2.57 11.70
CA LYS A 67 12.07 2.11 10.59
C LYS A 67 11.37 0.80 10.92
N ILE A 68 12.06 -0.15 11.55
CA ILE A 68 11.53 -1.46 11.96
C ILE A 68 10.43 -1.29 13.03
N ASN A 69 10.70 -0.55 14.11
CA ASN A 69 9.75 -0.33 15.20
C ASN A 69 8.47 0.37 14.73
N ARG A 70 8.60 1.41 13.89
CA ARG A 70 7.44 2.14 13.35
C ARG A 70 6.48 1.24 12.56
N ARG A 71 7.00 0.22 11.87
CA ARG A 71 6.17 -0.75 11.12
C ARG A 71 5.42 -1.69 12.06
N GLN A 72 6.02 -2.06 13.18
CA GLN A 72 5.34 -2.84 14.22
C GLN A 72 4.27 -1.99 14.91
N ASP A 73 4.60 -0.77 15.31
CA ASP A 73 3.67 0.18 15.92
C ASP A 73 2.46 0.44 15.02
N PHE A 74 2.69 0.62 13.71
CA PHE A 74 1.60 0.80 12.75
C PHE A 74 0.63 -0.38 12.73
N LYS A 75 1.14 -1.62 12.75
CA LYS A 75 0.29 -2.83 12.80
C LYS A 75 -0.49 -2.92 14.09
N LEU A 76 0.18 -2.67 15.23
CA LEU A 76 -0.45 -2.68 16.55
C LEU A 76 -1.57 -1.64 16.61
N LEU A 77 -1.30 -0.43 16.14
CA LEU A 77 -2.28 0.65 16.09
C LEU A 77 -3.44 0.33 15.13
N LEU A 78 -3.15 -0.21 13.94
CA LEU A 78 -4.21 -0.60 12.99
C LEU A 78 -5.13 -1.66 13.59
N ASN A 79 -4.56 -2.68 14.25
CA ASN A 79 -5.33 -3.71 14.94
C ASN A 79 -6.12 -3.14 16.11
N LYS A 80 -5.55 -2.20 16.87
CA LYS A 80 -6.22 -1.54 17.99
C LYS A 80 -7.39 -0.66 17.55
N ILE A 81 -7.26 0.06 16.45
CA ILE A 81 -8.33 0.92 15.92
C ILE A 81 -9.41 0.09 15.20
N SER A 82 -9.02 -1.03 14.59
CA SER A 82 -9.93 -1.93 13.87
C SER A 82 -10.52 -3.03 14.76
N SER A 83 -10.20 -3.05 16.07
CA SER A 83 -10.81 -3.99 17.00
C SER A 83 -12.25 -3.60 17.28
N GLY A 84 -13.11 -4.59 17.53
CA GLY A 84 -14.51 -4.35 17.89
C GLY A 84 -14.63 -3.45 19.13
N ASP A 85 -13.69 -3.58 20.07
CA ASP A 85 -13.66 -2.82 21.33
C ASP A 85 -13.42 -1.32 21.13
N PHE A 86 -12.84 -0.92 20.00
CA PHE A 86 -12.62 0.51 19.72
C PHE A 86 -13.94 1.24 19.38
N LYS A 87 -15.01 0.51 19.06
CA LYS A 87 -16.34 1.07 18.83
C LYS A 87 -16.84 1.91 20.01
N GLU A 88 -16.64 1.43 21.23
CA GLU A 88 -17.02 2.16 22.46
C GLU A 88 -16.29 3.51 22.57
N ASN A 89 -15.02 3.57 22.15
CA ASN A 89 -14.29 4.84 22.15
C ASN A 89 -14.88 5.82 21.13
N VAL A 90 -15.31 5.34 19.96
CA VAL A 90 -15.97 6.20 18.96
C VAL A 90 -17.31 6.71 19.48
N PHE A 91 -18.11 5.85 20.11
CA PHE A 91 -19.37 6.26 20.73
C PHE A 91 -19.15 7.30 21.82
N ASN A 92 -18.16 7.11 22.70
CA ASN A 92 -17.83 8.07 23.74
C ASN A 92 -17.38 9.42 23.17
N LEU A 93 -16.61 9.44 22.07
CA LEU A 93 -16.24 10.68 21.39
C LEU A 93 -17.45 11.41 20.81
N ILE A 94 -18.40 10.69 20.22
CA ILE A 94 -19.64 11.27 19.72
C ILE A 94 -20.47 11.83 20.88
N LYS A 95 -20.57 11.10 22.01
CA LYS A 95 -21.25 11.60 23.22
C LYS A 95 -20.64 12.91 23.70
N GLN A 96 -19.30 12.97 23.79
CA GLN A 96 -18.58 14.17 24.25
C GLN A 96 -18.83 15.40 23.35
N GLU A 97 -18.94 15.21 22.04
CA GLU A 97 -19.21 16.31 21.10
C GLU A 97 -20.60 16.94 21.32
N PHE A 98 -21.61 16.12 21.63
CA PHE A 98 -23.01 16.57 21.68
C PHE A 98 -23.55 16.80 23.09
N ILE A 99 -22.82 16.43 24.15
CA ILE A 99 -23.29 16.56 25.54
C ILE A 99 -23.55 18.00 25.98
N SER A 100 -22.98 18.99 25.27
CA SER A 100 -23.25 20.41 25.52
C SER A 100 -24.58 20.90 24.94
N GLU A 101 -25.14 20.17 23.97
CA GLU A 101 -26.34 20.56 23.23
C GLU A 101 -27.54 19.66 23.52
N TYR A 102 -27.30 18.39 23.85
CA TYR A 102 -28.33 17.37 24.06
C TYR A 102 -28.11 16.64 25.38
N ASP A 103 -29.18 16.11 25.98
CA ASP A 103 -29.08 15.27 27.16
C ASP A 103 -28.49 13.89 26.84
N GLY A 104 -27.80 13.30 27.83
CA GLY A 104 -27.11 12.03 27.65
C GLY A 104 -28.04 10.86 27.28
N GLU A 105 -29.28 10.84 27.78
CA GLU A 105 -30.23 9.76 27.52
C GLU A 105 -30.72 9.77 26.06
N LEU A 106 -30.96 10.95 25.51
CA LEU A 106 -31.31 11.15 24.11
C LEU A 106 -30.13 10.74 23.21
N ILE A 107 -28.90 11.16 23.54
CA ILE A 107 -27.71 10.79 22.77
C ILE A 107 -27.51 9.27 22.78
N ASP A 108 -27.68 8.61 23.94
CA ASP A 108 -27.57 7.16 24.07
C ASP A 108 -28.63 6.43 23.26
N SER A 109 -29.86 6.94 23.27
CA SER A 109 -30.96 6.39 22.46
C SER A 109 -30.66 6.48 20.96
N VAL A 110 -30.09 7.60 20.49
CA VAL A 110 -29.69 7.77 19.10
C VAL A 110 -28.52 6.87 18.74
N LEU A 111 -27.50 6.75 19.61
CA LEU A 111 -26.33 5.89 19.35
C LEU A 111 -26.68 4.41 19.28
N ASN A 112 -27.70 3.96 20.01
CA ASN A 112 -28.20 2.59 19.94
C ASN A 112 -28.84 2.24 18.58
N GLU A 113 -29.38 3.23 17.87
CA GLU A 113 -29.95 3.07 16.53
C GLU A 113 -28.88 3.11 15.41
N LEU A 114 -27.63 3.48 15.74
CA LEU A 114 -26.55 3.64 14.77
C LEU A 114 -25.61 2.42 14.72
N ASN A 115 -25.35 1.92 13.51
CA ASN A 115 -24.25 1.00 13.28
C ASN A 115 -23.01 1.75 12.76
N ILE A 116 -21.93 1.72 13.54
CA ILE A 116 -20.63 2.26 13.15
C ILE A 116 -19.63 1.10 13.08
N GLU A 117 -19.11 0.86 11.87
CA GLU A 117 -18.10 -0.17 11.60
C GLU A 117 -16.81 0.47 11.10
N ILE A 118 -15.70 0.13 11.73
CA ILE A 118 -14.36 0.49 11.27
C ILE A 118 -13.80 -0.70 10.49
N THR A 119 -13.71 -0.56 9.17
CA THR A 119 -13.16 -1.60 8.30
C THR A 119 -11.80 -1.21 7.74
N ILE A 120 -10.88 -2.18 7.72
CA ILE A 120 -9.62 -2.03 7.02
C ILE A 120 -9.93 -2.07 5.53
N LYS A 121 -9.48 -1.04 4.80
CA LYS A 121 -9.72 -0.84 3.35
C LYS A 121 -9.20 -1.98 2.42
N ASN A 122 -8.67 -3.08 2.99
CA ASN A 122 -8.03 -4.19 2.29
C ASN A 122 -8.57 -5.60 2.67
N LYS A 123 -9.83 -5.73 3.13
CA LYS A 123 -10.50 -7.04 3.29
C LYS A 123 -11.89 -7.12 2.63
N PHE A 124 -12.04 -6.58 1.42
CA PHE A 124 -13.18 -6.90 0.56
C PHE A 124 -12.67 -7.55 -0.72
N GLY A 125 -12.47 -8.86 -0.61
CA GLY A 125 -12.08 -9.79 -1.66
C GLY A 125 -11.94 -11.13 -0.96
N GLU A 126 -12.92 -12.00 -1.15
CA GLU A 126 -13.13 -13.29 -0.47
C GLU A 126 -13.95 -13.23 0.84
N ASN A 127 -15.28 -13.26 0.69
CA ASN A 127 -16.12 -14.41 1.05
C ASN A 127 -17.55 -13.98 1.42
N ASN A 128 -18.45 -14.04 0.43
CA ASN A 128 -19.88 -14.23 0.63
C ASN A 128 -20.32 -15.36 -0.31
N LEU A 129 -20.10 -16.61 0.10
CA LEU A 129 -20.82 -17.81 -0.36
C LEU A 129 -20.67 -18.91 0.69
N ALA A 130 -21.43 -18.79 1.78
CA ALA A 130 -22.01 -19.94 2.49
C ALA A 130 -23.06 -19.39 3.46
N GLN A 131 -24.32 -19.48 3.04
CA GLN A 131 -25.48 -19.21 3.88
C GLN A 131 -25.64 -20.33 4.92
N THR A 132 -26.04 -19.91 6.11
CA THR A 132 -26.93 -20.55 7.09
C THR A 132 -27.71 -21.78 6.57
N ILE A 133 -27.68 -22.90 7.30
CA ILE A 133 -28.83 -23.56 7.99
C ILE A 133 -28.41 -24.93 8.59
N HIS A 134 -28.44 -24.97 9.94
CA HIS A 134 -28.84 -26.02 10.89
C HIS A 134 -28.44 -27.53 10.81
N SER A 135 -27.78 -27.95 11.91
CA SER A 135 -28.17 -28.96 12.93
C SER A 135 -28.05 -30.49 12.73
N GLN A 136 -27.32 -31.08 13.70
CA GLN A 136 -27.40 -32.43 14.31
C GLN A 136 -27.03 -33.63 13.40
N SER A 137 -26.31 -34.67 13.79
CA SER A 137 -25.61 -35.10 15.02
C SER A 137 -24.85 -36.41 14.69
N GLU A 138 -23.93 -36.79 15.58
CA GLU A 138 -23.37 -38.14 15.80
C GLU A 138 -22.05 -38.57 15.14
N GLU A 139 -21.36 -39.39 15.92
CA GLU A 139 -19.93 -39.61 16.06
C GLU A 139 -19.38 -40.67 15.10
N SER A 140 -18.06 -40.61 14.80
CA SER A 140 -17.11 -41.70 15.14
C SER A 140 -15.71 -41.52 14.50
N ASN A 141 -14.71 -41.50 15.38
CA ASN A 141 -13.41 -42.19 15.33
C ASN A 141 -12.39 -41.97 14.17
N LEU A 142 -11.36 -41.20 14.55
CA LEU A 142 -9.94 -41.57 14.68
C LEU A 142 -9.06 -41.92 13.45
N SER A 143 -8.02 -41.08 13.32
CA SER A 143 -6.58 -41.35 13.06
C SER A 143 -5.97 -40.93 11.73
N ASN A 144 -4.84 -40.22 11.91
CA ASN A 144 -3.65 -40.10 11.06
C ASN A 144 -3.73 -39.21 9.81
N SER A 145 -3.10 -38.04 9.86
CA SER A 145 -1.70 -37.85 9.44
C SER A 145 -1.33 -36.36 9.37
N ILE A 146 -0.09 -36.08 9.78
CA ILE A 146 0.54 -34.76 9.85
C ILE A 146 1.07 -34.37 8.47
N SER A 147 0.71 -33.19 7.99
CA SER A 147 1.56 -32.34 7.15
C SER A 147 0.96 -30.93 6.99
N PRO A 148 1.55 -29.85 7.52
CA PRO A 148 1.21 -28.50 7.08
C PRO A 148 1.99 -28.21 5.80
N ILE A 149 1.23 -28.02 4.73
CA ILE A 149 1.70 -27.58 3.42
C ILE A 149 2.38 -26.22 3.57
N GLU A 150 3.68 -26.20 3.29
CA GLU A 150 4.39 -25.00 2.87
C GLU A 150 3.71 -24.45 1.62
N SER A 151 3.07 -23.30 1.76
CA SER A 151 2.80 -22.40 0.64
C SER A 151 3.24 -21.00 1.04
N THR A 152 4.55 -20.83 0.95
CA THR A 152 5.23 -19.65 0.43
C THR A 152 4.29 -18.66 -0.28
N PHE A 153 3.91 -17.60 0.42
CA PHE A 153 3.85 -16.27 -0.16
C PHE A 153 4.32 -15.25 0.86
N SER A 154 5.60 -14.94 0.76
CA SER A 154 6.29 -13.79 1.31
C SER A 154 5.51 -12.51 1.00
N ARG A 155 4.58 -12.11 1.87
CA ARG A 155 3.98 -10.77 1.80
C ARG A 155 4.95 -9.81 2.48
N GLN A 156 5.91 -9.38 1.68
CA GLN A 156 6.81 -8.27 1.95
C GLN A 156 5.95 -7.03 2.23
N LEU A 157 5.77 -6.70 3.52
CA LEU A 157 5.00 -5.52 3.91
C LEU A 157 5.86 -4.30 3.65
N ILE A 158 5.48 -3.51 2.66
CA ILE A 158 6.18 -2.30 2.26
C ILE A 158 5.92 -1.22 3.32
N SER A 159 6.99 -0.76 3.97
CA SER A 159 7.00 0.33 4.95
C SER A 159 6.86 1.68 4.24
N SER A 160 5.81 2.43 4.57
CA SER A 160 5.51 3.75 4.02
C SER A 160 6.34 4.88 4.64
N SER A 161 7.66 4.84 4.45
CA SER A 161 8.52 6.00 4.73
C SER A 161 9.81 6.11 3.91
N ASP A 162 10.12 5.13 3.05
CA ASP A 162 11.00 5.40 1.91
C ASP A 162 10.13 5.95 0.76
N ARG A 163 10.64 6.96 0.05
CA ARG A 163 10.00 7.39 -1.20
C ARG A 163 9.93 6.16 -2.09
N ASP A 164 8.71 5.71 -2.34
CA ASP A 164 8.48 4.52 -3.13
C ASP A 164 8.87 4.80 -4.60
N TYR A 165 9.98 4.20 -5.04
CA TYR A 165 10.50 4.30 -6.40
C TYR A 165 10.07 3.14 -7.29
N THR A 166 9.11 2.30 -6.85
CA THR A 166 8.62 1.14 -7.61
C THR A 166 8.37 1.51 -9.06
N LYS A 167 8.94 0.70 -9.96
CA LYS A 167 8.77 0.83 -11.40
C LYS A 167 7.87 -0.27 -11.93
N TYR A 168 7.17 0.05 -13.00
CA TYR A 168 6.23 -0.84 -13.65
C TYR A 168 6.63 -0.98 -15.10
N PHE A 169 6.60 -2.20 -15.60
CA PHE A 169 6.83 -2.49 -17.00
C PHE A 169 5.50 -2.65 -17.72
N PHE A 170 5.29 -1.82 -18.74
CA PHE A 170 4.08 -1.78 -19.56
C PHE A 170 4.47 -1.42 -21.00
N ASN A 171 3.98 -2.17 -21.99
CA ASN A 171 4.25 -1.98 -23.43
C ASN A 171 5.73 -1.69 -23.76
N GLY A 172 6.65 -2.50 -23.22
CA GLY A 172 8.09 -2.37 -23.50
C GLY A 172 8.80 -1.26 -22.71
N GLN A 173 8.11 -0.52 -21.85
CA GLN A 173 8.65 0.63 -21.13
C GLN A 173 8.64 0.44 -19.62
N THR A 174 9.69 0.91 -18.95
CA THR A 174 9.77 0.98 -17.48
C THR A 174 9.33 2.37 -17.00
N LEU A 175 8.20 2.41 -16.29
CA LEU A 175 7.49 3.63 -15.92
C LEU A 175 7.38 3.78 -14.40
N GLY A 176 7.41 5.02 -13.91
CA GLY A 176 6.98 5.33 -12.54
C GLY A 176 5.46 5.30 -12.40
N LYS A 177 4.95 5.28 -11.17
CA LYS A 177 3.50 5.18 -10.84
C LYS A 177 2.58 6.06 -11.66
N ASN A 178 2.83 7.37 -11.68
CA ASN A 178 2.01 8.33 -12.42
C ASN A 178 2.11 8.15 -13.94
N ARG A 179 3.31 7.81 -14.44
CA ARG A 179 3.56 7.54 -15.86
C ARG A 179 2.92 6.24 -16.33
N LEU A 180 2.88 5.21 -15.48
CA LEU A 180 2.15 3.98 -15.76
C LEU A 180 0.67 4.28 -16.03
N VAL A 181 0.02 5.00 -15.12
CA VAL A 181 -1.41 5.31 -15.27
C VAL A 181 -1.66 6.10 -16.55
N LEU A 182 -0.83 7.11 -16.82
CA LEU A 182 -0.91 7.88 -18.07
C LEU A 182 -0.77 6.97 -19.31
N ALA A 183 0.24 6.08 -19.32
CA ALA A 183 0.50 5.20 -20.45
C ALA A 183 -0.64 4.19 -20.68
N VAL A 184 -1.20 3.62 -19.61
CA VAL A 184 -2.32 2.68 -19.70
C VAL A 184 -3.58 3.37 -20.22
N LEU A 185 -3.91 4.58 -19.74
CA LEU A 185 -5.07 5.31 -20.24
C LEU A 185 -4.89 5.72 -21.70
N LYS A 186 -3.69 6.13 -22.11
CA LYS A 186 -3.38 6.42 -23.52
C LYS A 186 -3.56 5.18 -24.40
N ASP A 187 -2.92 4.08 -24.05
CA ASP A 187 -3.01 2.82 -24.79
C ASP A 187 -4.47 2.33 -24.88
N PHE A 188 -5.24 2.43 -23.80
CA PHE A 188 -6.66 2.05 -23.81
C PHE A 188 -7.46 2.89 -24.80
N VAL A 189 -7.27 4.21 -24.84
CA VAL A 189 -7.98 5.11 -25.75
C VAL A 189 -7.51 4.94 -27.20
N GLU A 190 -6.21 4.74 -27.43
CA GLU A 190 -5.65 4.44 -28.75
C GLU A 190 -6.25 3.14 -29.33
N ASN A 191 -6.43 2.12 -28.49
CA ASN A 191 -7.07 0.86 -28.86
C ASN A 191 -8.62 0.94 -28.91
N ASN A 192 -9.23 2.01 -28.39
CA ASN A 192 -10.67 2.23 -28.35
C ASN A 192 -11.02 3.69 -28.70
N PRO A 193 -10.81 4.12 -29.96
CA PRO A 193 -10.84 5.55 -30.33
C PRO A 193 -12.21 6.23 -30.19
N SER A 194 -13.30 5.47 -30.11
CA SER A 194 -14.65 5.99 -29.87
C SER A 194 -14.99 6.20 -28.39
N THR A 195 -14.01 6.06 -27.48
CA THR A 195 -14.23 6.20 -26.04
C THR A 195 -14.60 7.63 -25.68
N SER A 196 -15.73 7.81 -25.00
CA SER A 196 -16.14 9.09 -24.39
C SER A 196 -15.63 9.26 -22.96
N PHE A 197 -15.70 10.48 -22.43
CA PHE A 197 -15.34 10.78 -21.04
C PHE A 197 -16.07 9.87 -20.04
N SER A 198 -17.39 9.73 -20.22
CA SER A 198 -18.24 8.92 -19.34
C SER A 198 -17.88 7.43 -19.40
N GLN A 199 -17.62 6.89 -20.60
CA GLN A 199 -17.20 5.50 -20.79
C GLN A 199 -15.84 5.23 -20.15
N LEU A 200 -14.89 6.15 -20.33
CA LEU A 200 -13.58 6.03 -19.71
C LEU A 200 -13.69 6.10 -18.18
N LYS A 201 -14.56 6.96 -17.63
CA LYS A 201 -14.81 7.03 -16.18
C LYS A 201 -15.43 5.76 -15.64
N ALA A 202 -16.33 5.13 -16.37
CA ALA A 202 -16.91 3.85 -15.99
C ALA A 202 -15.85 2.75 -15.94
N LYS A 203 -14.87 2.78 -16.86
CA LYS A 203 -13.77 1.81 -16.91
C LYS A 203 -12.66 2.11 -15.89
N PHE A 204 -12.34 3.38 -15.65
CA PHE A 204 -11.30 3.83 -14.73
C PHE A 204 -11.86 4.84 -13.71
N PRO A 205 -12.71 4.37 -12.77
CA PRO A 205 -13.42 5.25 -11.85
C PRO A 205 -12.48 5.90 -10.82
N ASP A 206 -12.93 7.01 -10.24
CA ASP A 206 -12.16 7.79 -9.26
C ASP A 206 -11.78 7.00 -8.01
N SER A 207 -12.56 6.00 -7.68
CA SER A 207 -12.26 5.05 -6.60
C SER A 207 -10.94 4.31 -6.79
N LEU A 208 -10.39 4.20 -8.01
CA LEU A 208 -9.06 3.63 -8.24
C LEU A 208 -7.95 4.48 -7.61
N GLN A 209 -8.07 5.80 -7.70
CA GLN A 209 -7.10 6.76 -7.16
C GLN A 209 -7.47 7.18 -5.73
N GLY A 210 -8.76 7.34 -5.46
CA GLY A 210 -9.36 7.77 -4.20
C GLY A 210 -10.22 9.02 -4.35
N SER A 211 -9.75 10.03 -5.10
CA SER A 211 -10.47 11.29 -5.33
C SER A 211 -10.71 11.59 -6.80
N GLU A 212 -9.68 11.50 -7.64
CA GLU A 212 -9.76 11.81 -9.06
C GLU A 212 -8.68 11.07 -9.87
N THR A 213 -9.07 10.17 -10.77
CA THR A 213 -8.17 9.50 -11.73
C THR A 213 -7.74 10.44 -12.84
N PHE A 214 -8.69 11.17 -13.41
CA PHE A 214 -8.51 12.18 -14.46
C PHE A 214 -9.70 13.15 -14.46
N THR A 215 -9.49 14.33 -15.06
CA THR A 215 -10.52 15.34 -15.31
C THR A 215 -10.36 15.93 -16.72
N THR A 216 -11.28 16.80 -17.15
CA THR A 216 -11.16 17.56 -18.40
C THR A 216 -9.97 18.51 -18.36
N GLU A 217 -9.39 18.79 -19.53
CA GLU A 217 -8.28 19.76 -19.67
C GLU A 217 -8.65 21.14 -19.09
N LYS A 218 -9.89 21.58 -19.29
CA LYS A 218 -10.39 22.87 -18.79
C LYS A 218 -10.35 22.92 -17.26
N GLU A 219 -10.86 21.90 -16.59
CA GLU A 219 -10.83 21.82 -15.13
C GLU A 219 -9.40 21.71 -14.61
N ALA A 220 -8.57 20.86 -15.22
CA ALA A 220 -7.17 20.69 -14.82
C ALA A 220 -6.38 22.01 -14.88
N LYS A 221 -6.59 22.84 -15.90
CA LYS A 221 -5.92 24.15 -16.03
C LYS A 221 -6.41 25.19 -15.01
N GLN A 222 -7.62 25.03 -14.48
CA GLN A 222 -8.18 25.94 -13.47
C GLN A 222 -7.72 25.59 -12.04
N LYS A 223 -7.25 24.35 -11.80
CA LYS A 223 -6.77 23.91 -10.49
C LYS A 223 -5.47 24.62 -10.10
N ARG A 224 -5.43 25.13 -8.86
CA ARG A 224 -4.24 25.79 -8.30
C ARG A 224 -3.10 24.81 -8.00
N ASP A 225 -3.42 23.56 -7.66
CA ASP A 225 -2.45 22.56 -7.19
C ASP A 225 -1.66 21.86 -8.30
N ARG A 226 -2.03 22.07 -9.57
CA ARG A 226 -1.38 21.52 -10.78
C ARG A 226 -1.15 20.00 -10.68
N ARG A 227 -2.08 19.27 -10.07
CA ARG A 227 -1.97 17.83 -9.81
C ARG A 227 -2.37 16.94 -10.99
N ASN A 228 -2.37 17.47 -12.22
CA ASN A 228 -2.69 16.74 -13.43
C ASN A 228 -1.61 16.97 -14.50
N PHE A 229 -1.41 16.00 -15.40
CA PHE A 229 -0.55 16.14 -16.57
C PHE A 229 -1.23 17.06 -17.59
N ILE A 230 -0.71 18.28 -17.75
CA ILE A 230 -1.31 19.34 -18.60
C ILE A 230 -0.44 19.71 -19.80
N ARG A 231 0.68 19.01 -20.03
CA ARG A 231 1.51 19.27 -21.21
C ARG A 231 0.82 18.74 -22.47
N PRO A 232 0.96 19.40 -23.63
CA PRO A 232 0.25 18.99 -24.84
C PRO A 232 0.48 17.53 -25.26
N ASP A 233 1.69 17.01 -25.06
CA ASP A 233 2.07 15.62 -25.35
C ASP A 233 1.56 14.62 -24.31
N GLU A 234 1.04 15.07 -23.17
CA GLU A 234 0.54 14.24 -22.08
C GLU A 234 -1.00 14.22 -21.99
N LEU A 235 -1.68 15.12 -22.70
CA LEU A 235 -3.13 15.13 -22.78
C LEU A 235 -3.64 13.95 -23.61
N ILE A 236 -4.86 13.49 -23.30
CA ILE A 236 -5.50 12.39 -24.02
C ILE A 236 -6.79 12.92 -24.65
N SER A 237 -6.89 12.84 -25.97
CA SER A 237 -8.09 13.22 -26.71
C SER A 237 -9.08 12.07 -26.73
N LEU A 238 -10.29 12.33 -26.26
CA LEU A 238 -11.47 11.47 -26.37
C LEU A 238 -12.37 12.00 -27.49
N ILE A 239 -13.44 11.28 -27.81
CA ILE A 239 -14.36 11.69 -28.88
C ILE A 239 -15.12 12.99 -28.54
N ASP A 240 -15.35 13.27 -27.26
CA ASP A 240 -16.16 14.38 -26.76
C ASP A 240 -15.36 15.46 -26.04
N THR A 241 -14.13 15.18 -25.60
CA THR A 241 -13.31 16.11 -24.83
C THR A 241 -11.84 15.70 -24.77
N THR A 242 -11.00 16.59 -24.25
CA THR A 242 -9.61 16.29 -23.91
C THR A 242 -9.47 16.19 -22.40
N ILE A 243 -8.75 15.18 -21.93
CA ILE A 243 -8.56 14.91 -20.50
C ILE A 243 -7.10 15.05 -20.05
N ALA A 244 -6.94 15.30 -18.76
CA ALA A 244 -5.67 15.37 -18.06
C ALA A 244 -5.66 14.39 -16.88
N VAL A 245 -4.70 13.45 -16.89
CA VAL A 245 -4.57 12.40 -15.89
C VAL A 245 -3.94 12.95 -14.60
N SER A 246 -4.43 12.50 -13.44
CA SER A 246 -3.88 12.88 -12.13
C SER A 246 -2.45 12.39 -11.97
N THR A 247 -1.58 13.21 -11.38
CA THR A 247 -0.19 12.86 -11.05
C THR A 247 -0.04 12.23 -9.66
N GLN A 248 -1.10 12.25 -8.85
CA GLN A 248 -1.07 11.83 -7.44
C GLN A 248 -1.32 10.32 -7.27
N TRP A 249 -0.26 9.56 -7.47
CA TRP A 249 -0.25 8.11 -7.32
C TRP A 249 0.81 7.66 -6.32
N GLY A 250 0.35 7.15 -5.18
CA GLY A 250 1.16 6.51 -4.16
C GLY A 250 1.02 4.99 -4.21
N LEU A 251 1.84 4.28 -3.43
CA LEU A 251 1.87 2.82 -3.44
C LEU A 251 0.49 2.18 -3.22
N GLY A 252 -0.29 2.74 -2.29
CA GLY A 252 -1.61 2.21 -1.95
C GLY A 252 -2.60 2.27 -3.11
N ASN A 253 -2.70 3.41 -3.80
CA ASN A 253 -3.69 3.58 -4.87
C ASN A 253 -3.19 3.07 -6.23
N VAL A 254 -1.90 3.12 -6.53
CA VAL A 254 -1.35 2.51 -7.76
C VAL A 254 -1.51 1.00 -7.76
N THR A 255 -1.40 0.33 -6.60
CA THR A 255 -1.61 -1.12 -6.51
C THR A 255 -3.05 -1.47 -6.89
N ARG A 256 -4.03 -0.71 -6.39
CA ARG A 256 -5.45 -0.86 -6.77
C ARG A 256 -5.65 -0.69 -8.27
N PHE A 257 -5.00 0.30 -8.87
CA PHE A 257 -5.03 0.53 -10.31
C PHE A 257 -4.45 -0.66 -11.10
N VAL A 258 -3.29 -1.18 -10.69
CA VAL A 258 -2.64 -2.34 -11.33
C VAL A 258 -3.52 -3.59 -11.23
N ASP A 259 -4.09 -3.86 -10.06
CA ASP A 259 -4.98 -5.01 -9.86
C ASP A 259 -6.24 -4.88 -10.72
N HIS A 260 -6.78 -3.67 -10.87
CA HIS A 260 -7.89 -3.39 -11.77
C HIS A 260 -7.53 -3.64 -13.24
N CYS A 261 -6.36 -3.16 -13.67
CA CYS A 261 -5.85 -3.38 -15.03
C CYS A 261 -5.68 -4.88 -15.34
N LYS A 262 -5.15 -5.66 -14.39
CA LYS A 262 -5.03 -7.13 -14.54
C LYS A 262 -6.39 -7.81 -14.73
N ARG A 263 -7.43 -7.38 -14.01
CA ARG A 263 -8.81 -7.90 -14.21
C ARG A 263 -9.39 -7.53 -15.58
N MET A 264 -8.89 -6.47 -16.20
CA MET A 264 -9.23 -6.07 -17.56
C MET A 264 -8.30 -6.69 -18.62
N ASN A 265 -7.45 -7.67 -18.24
CA ASN A 265 -6.45 -8.30 -19.10
C ASN A 265 -5.39 -7.33 -19.67
N ILE A 266 -5.07 -6.25 -18.95
CA ILE A 266 -3.96 -5.35 -19.28
C ILE A 266 -2.71 -5.85 -18.53
N GLU A 267 -1.69 -6.26 -19.28
CA GLU A 267 -0.47 -6.86 -18.71
C GLU A 267 0.47 -5.78 -18.15
N ILE A 268 0.63 -5.77 -16.82
CA ILE A 268 1.55 -4.88 -16.11
C ILE A 268 2.45 -5.73 -15.21
N LYS A 269 3.76 -5.61 -15.41
CA LYS A 269 4.76 -6.28 -14.56
C LYS A 269 5.33 -5.29 -13.56
N VAL A 270 5.55 -5.74 -12.33
CA VAL A 270 6.17 -4.93 -11.28
C VAL A 270 7.65 -5.27 -11.27
N ASN A 271 8.50 -4.29 -11.55
CA ASN A 271 9.94 -4.44 -11.33
C ASN A 271 10.19 -4.08 -9.87
N GLN A 272 10.35 -5.10 -9.03
CA GLN A 272 10.72 -4.96 -7.62
C GLN A 272 12.23 -4.84 -7.47
#